data_AF-A0A4Q5WH85-F1
#
_entry.id   AF-A0A4Q5WH85-F1
#
_cell.length_a   1.000
_cell.length_b   1.000
_cell.length_c   1.000
_cell.angle_alpha   90.00
_cell.angle_beta   90.00
_cell.angle_gamma   90.00
#
_symmetry.space_group_name_H-M   'P 1'
#
loop_
_entity.id
_entity.type
_entity.pdbx_description
1 polymer ?
#
loop_
_entity_poly.entity_id
_entity_poly.type
_entity_poly.pdbx_seq_one_letter_code
_entity_poly.pdbx_strand_id
1 'polypeptide(L)'
;MNFTTLYARWQRCDAAIQVLLLSIGFSCALSAFRILYTGTLGLAFLNWNLLLAVLPWGIGRVLQRRAEWIGRPLPFYTLFLAWLAFLPNTFYITTDLLHLRPRPGIPQWYDLVLLFSFAWNGLLLGMLALRDMERSAMARWGLRQGLFFSAPSTGT
;
A
#
# COMPACT_ATOMS: atom_id res chain seq x y z
N MET A 1 19.87 15.47 -15.99
CA MET A 1 18.71 14.64 -15.59
C MET A 1 17.48 15.25 -16.26
N ASN A 2 16.92 14.59 -17.28
CA ASN A 2 16.06 15.26 -18.27
C ASN A 2 14.59 15.32 -17.83
N PHE A 3 13.95 16.49 -17.95
CA PHE A 3 12.56 16.77 -17.56
C PHE A 3 11.53 15.79 -18.16
N THR A 4 11.79 15.25 -19.35
CA THR A 4 10.95 14.24 -20.01
C THR A 4 10.87 12.91 -19.25
N THR A 5 11.96 12.51 -18.58
CA THR A 5 11.96 11.29 -17.73
C THR A 5 11.18 11.48 -16.44
N LEU A 6 11.15 12.70 -15.90
CA LEU A 6 10.32 13.03 -14.75
C LEU A 6 8.83 13.02 -15.13
N TYR A 7 8.46 13.64 -16.26
CA TYR A 7 7.07 13.71 -16.70
C TYR A 7 6.47 12.33 -16.99
N ALA A 8 7.20 11.45 -17.70
CA ALA A 8 6.78 10.08 -17.97
C ALA A 8 6.65 9.23 -16.68
N ARG A 9 7.43 9.54 -15.64
CA ARG A 9 7.41 8.86 -14.35
C ARG A 9 6.19 9.27 -13.51
N TRP A 10 5.75 10.53 -13.60
CA TRP A 10 4.50 11.01 -12.99
C TRP A 10 3.25 10.45 -13.69
N GLN A 11 3.22 10.47 -15.02
CA GLN A 11 2.06 9.99 -15.81
C GLN A 11 1.80 8.48 -15.66
N ARG A 12 2.85 7.67 -15.45
CA ARG A 12 2.71 6.24 -15.12
C ARG A 12 2.18 5.99 -13.70
N CYS A 13 2.46 6.87 -12.75
CA CYS A 13 1.91 6.77 -11.40
C CYS A 13 0.40 7.05 -11.39
N ASP A 14 -0.09 7.97 -12.22
CA ASP A 14 -1.52 8.28 -12.31
C ASP A 14 -2.32 7.14 -12.93
N ALA A 15 -1.81 6.52 -14.00
CA ALA A 15 -2.45 5.34 -14.61
C ALA A 15 -2.52 4.14 -13.64
N ALA A 16 -1.45 3.90 -12.87
CA ALA A 16 -1.44 2.83 -11.87
C ALA A 16 -2.48 3.07 -10.76
N ILE A 17 -2.63 4.32 -10.31
CA ILE A 17 -3.64 4.70 -9.32
C ILE A 17 -5.05 4.53 -9.91
N GLN A 18 -5.28 4.93 -11.16
CA GLN A 18 -6.58 4.74 -11.82
C GLN A 18 -6.98 3.27 -11.94
N VAL A 19 -6.04 2.40 -12.32
CA VAL A 19 -6.27 0.95 -12.39
C VAL A 19 -6.57 0.38 -11.00
N LEU A 20 -5.86 0.84 -9.96
CA LEU A 20 -6.14 0.46 -8.58
C LEU A 20 -7.53 0.89 -8.13
N LEU A 21 -7.94 2.13 -8.42
CA LEU A 21 -9.27 2.63 -8.07
C LEU A 21 -10.37 1.83 -8.79
N LEU A 22 -10.17 1.51 -10.08
CA LEU A 22 -11.07 0.65 -10.84
C LEU A 22 -11.16 -0.76 -10.24
N SER A 23 -10.01 -1.34 -9.87
CA SER A 23 -9.96 -2.68 -9.30
C SER A 23 -10.59 -2.75 -7.90
N ILE A 24 -10.37 -1.73 -7.06
CA ILE A 24 -11.03 -1.57 -5.77
C ILE A 24 -12.54 -1.41 -5.97
N GLY A 25 -12.96 -0.57 -6.92
CA GLY A 25 -14.38 -0.40 -7.25
C GLY A 25 -15.05 -1.70 -7.67
N PHE A 26 -14.35 -2.52 -8.47
CA PHE A 26 -14.81 -3.84 -8.88
C PHE A 26 -14.94 -4.79 -7.67
N SER A 27 -13.96 -4.85 -6.77
CA SER A 27 -14.04 -5.66 -5.55
C SER A 27 -15.19 -5.23 -4.63
N CYS A 28 -15.38 -3.91 -4.46
CA CYS A 28 -16.49 -3.37 -3.69
C CYS A 28 -17.86 -3.71 -4.33
N ALA A 29 -17.96 -3.65 -5.66
CA ALA A 29 -19.19 -4.01 -6.38
C ALA A 29 -19.56 -5.49 -6.19
N LEU A 30 -18.57 -6.40 -6.28
CA LEU A 30 -18.77 -7.81 -5.96
C LEU A 30 -19.20 -8.01 -4.50
N SER A 31 -18.57 -7.31 -3.55
CA SER A 31 -18.97 -7.37 -2.14
C SER A 31 -20.41 -6.88 -1.94
N ALA A 32 -20.82 -5.81 -2.60
CA ALA A 32 -22.17 -5.26 -2.50
C ALA A 32 -23.20 -6.21 -3.11
N PHE A 33 -22.91 -6.80 -4.28
CA PHE A 33 -23.76 -7.80 -4.92
C PHE A 33 -24.00 -9.00 -4.00
N ARG A 34 -22.95 -9.51 -3.36
CA ARG A 34 -23.05 -10.59 -2.36
C ARG A 34 -24.00 -10.24 -1.22
N ILE A 35 -23.82 -9.06 -0.62
CA ILE A 35 -24.63 -8.60 0.51
C ILE A 35 -26.09 -8.47 0.10
N LEU A 36 -26.37 -7.90 -1.08
CA LEU A 36 -27.74 -7.77 -1.61
C LEU A 36 -28.38 -9.13 -1.91
N TYR A 37 -27.61 -10.10 -2.41
CA TYR A 37 -28.12 -11.42 -2.78
C TYR A 37 -28.32 -12.37 -1.59
N THR A 38 -27.39 -12.38 -0.64
CA THR A 38 -27.47 -13.29 0.53
C THR A 38 -28.05 -12.64 1.79
N GLY A 39 -28.12 -11.30 1.86
CA GLY A 39 -28.54 -10.59 3.08
C GLY A 39 -27.59 -10.75 4.26
N THR A 40 -26.40 -11.36 4.07
CA THR A 40 -25.45 -11.64 5.14
C THR A 40 -24.17 -10.82 4.99
N LEU A 41 -23.63 -10.33 6.10
CA LEU A 41 -22.33 -9.65 6.18
C LEU A 41 -21.13 -10.63 6.15
N GLY A 42 -21.31 -11.83 5.60
CA GLY A 42 -20.19 -12.72 5.34
C GLY A 42 -19.18 -12.00 4.46
N LEU A 43 -17.91 -11.98 4.88
CA LEU A 43 -16.79 -11.31 4.17
C LEU A 43 -16.76 -9.77 4.28
N ALA A 44 -17.64 -9.12 5.08
CA ALA A 44 -17.59 -7.67 5.27
C ALA A 44 -16.27 -7.17 5.90
N PHE A 45 -15.54 -8.02 6.63
CA PHE A 45 -14.22 -7.71 7.18
C PHE A 45 -13.15 -7.47 6.09
N LEU A 46 -13.37 -7.92 4.85
CA LEU A 46 -12.47 -7.63 3.73
C LEU A 46 -12.43 -6.15 3.38
N ASN A 47 -13.56 -5.45 3.51
CA ASN A 47 -13.61 -4.00 3.36
C ASN A 47 -12.76 -3.30 4.43
N TRP A 48 -12.81 -3.82 5.66
CA TRP A 48 -11.98 -3.33 6.76
C TRP A 48 -10.48 -3.59 6.53
N ASN A 49 -10.12 -4.78 6.02
CA ASN A 49 -8.74 -5.09 5.64
C ASN A 49 -8.24 -4.23 4.48
N LEU A 50 -9.09 -3.93 3.49
CA LEU A 50 -8.73 -3.05 2.40
C LEU A 50 -8.44 -1.62 2.89
N LEU A 51 -9.25 -1.11 3.84
CA LEU A 51 -8.99 0.17 4.49
C LEU A 51 -7.65 0.17 5.23
N LEU A 52 -7.33 -0.91 5.94
CA LEU A 52 -6.04 -1.07 6.62
C LEU A 52 -4.88 -1.15 5.63
N ALA A 53 -5.06 -1.77 4.46
CA ALA A 53 -4.05 -1.83 3.40
C ALA A 53 -3.76 -0.46 2.74
N VAL A 54 -4.71 0.49 2.81
CA VAL A 54 -4.52 1.87 2.32
C VAL A 54 -3.61 2.68 3.25
N LEU A 55 -3.56 2.36 4.56
CA LEU A 55 -2.73 3.07 5.54
C LEU A 55 -1.22 3.08 5.22
N PRO A 56 -0.54 1.94 4.98
CA PRO A 56 0.90 1.94 4.72
C PRO A 56 1.25 2.69 3.43
N TRP A 57 0.37 2.65 2.41
CA TRP A 57 0.50 3.48 1.21
C TRP A 57 0.32 4.97 1.52
N GLY A 58 -0.67 5.33 2.33
CA GLY A 58 -0.89 6.71 2.79
C GLY A 58 0.31 7.28 3.55
N ILE A 59 0.92 6.49 4.43
CA ILE A 59 2.13 6.86 5.18
C ILE A 59 3.29 7.18 4.22
N GLY A 60 3.51 6.34 3.20
CA GLY A 60 4.52 6.58 2.17
C GLY A 60 4.31 7.92 1.44
N ARG A 61 3.06 8.25 1.12
CA ARG A 61 2.70 9.50 0.43
C ARG A 61 2.86 10.74 1.31
N VAL A 62 2.56 10.64 2.62
CA VAL A 62 2.82 11.70 3.61
C VAL A 62 4.32 11.96 3.70
N LEU A 63 5.14 10.91 3.75
CA LEU A 63 6.59 11.01 3.84
C LEU A 63 7.20 11.64 2.57
N GLN A 64 6.66 11.33 1.39
CA GLN A 64 7.07 11.97 0.13
C GLN A 64 6.67 13.45 0.05
N ARG A 65 5.48 13.84 0.52
CA ARG A 65 5.04 15.24 0.53
C ARG A 65 5.81 16.10 1.53
N ARG A 66 6.26 15.51 2.63
CA ARG A 66 7.06 16.18 3.66
C ARG A 66 8.48 15.65 3.65
N ALA A 67 9.20 15.89 2.55
CA ALA A 67 10.59 15.48 2.39
C ALA A 67 11.51 15.95 3.55
N GLU A 68 11.19 17.06 4.19
CA GLU A 68 11.88 17.55 5.40
C GLU A 68 11.85 16.55 6.58
N TRP A 69 10.81 15.72 6.66
CA TRP A 69 10.66 14.71 7.70
C TRP A 69 11.59 13.51 7.48
N ILE A 70 12.07 13.31 6.25
CA ILE A 70 13.05 12.28 5.92
C ILE A 70 14.39 12.57 6.60
N GLY A 71 14.74 13.85 6.81
CA GLY A 71 15.93 14.27 7.55
C GLY A 71 15.80 14.10 9.07
N ARG A 72 14.62 14.34 9.62
CA ARG A 72 14.38 14.31 11.08
C ARG A 72 14.18 12.87 11.60
N PRO A 73 14.96 12.41 12.59
CA PRO A 73 14.91 11.01 13.04
C PRO A 73 13.55 10.63 13.65
N LEU A 74 13.00 11.46 14.54
CA LEU A 74 11.73 11.20 15.22
C LEU A 74 10.56 10.91 14.27
N PRO A 75 10.15 11.82 13.37
CA PRO A 75 9.02 11.58 12.47
C PRO A 75 9.30 10.45 11.47
N PHE A 76 10.55 10.26 11.04
CA PHE A 76 10.89 9.15 10.16
C PHE A 76 10.68 7.80 10.84
N TYR A 77 11.21 7.61 12.06
CA TYR A 77 11.09 6.33 12.76
C TYR A 77 9.65 6.02 13.18
N THR A 78 8.86 7.03 13.59
CA THR A 78 7.45 6.81 13.92
C THR A 78 6.64 6.39 12.69
N LEU A 79 6.82 7.07 11.56
CA LEU A 79 6.15 6.68 10.31
C LEU A 79 6.66 5.33 9.79
N PHE A 80 7.95 5.03 9.96
CA PHE A 80 8.53 3.74 9.58
C PHE A 80 7.97 2.58 10.41
N LEU A 81 7.88 2.75 11.73
CA LEU A 81 7.29 1.76 12.63
C LEU A 81 5.80 1.57 12.35
N ALA A 82 5.06 2.66 12.15
CA ALA A 82 3.66 2.58 11.74
C ALA A 82 3.51 1.84 10.41
N TRP A 83 4.31 2.18 9.40
CA TRP A 83 4.34 1.48 8.12
C TRP A 83 4.62 -0.01 8.29
N LEU A 84 5.61 -0.38 9.13
CA LEU A 84 5.96 -1.78 9.38
C LEU A 84 4.85 -2.56 10.09
N ALA A 85 4.15 -1.92 11.03
CA ALA A 85 3.02 -2.53 11.75
C ALA A 85 1.81 -2.78 10.84
N PHE A 86 1.58 -1.91 9.85
CA PHE A 86 0.46 -2.05 8.91
C PHE A 86 0.82 -2.84 7.63
N LEU A 87 2.10 -3.03 7.32
CA LEU A 87 2.57 -3.87 6.21
C LEU A 87 2.01 -5.31 6.23
N PRO A 88 2.07 -6.07 7.36
CA PRO A 88 1.57 -7.45 7.38
C PRO A 88 0.06 -7.52 7.11
N ASN A 89 -0.69 -6.46 7.43
CA ASN A 89 -2.13 -6.41 7.20
C ASN A 89 -2.47 -6.53 5.69
N THR A 90 -1.63 -5.94 4.86
CA THR A 90 -1.74 -6.02 3.41
C THR A 90 -1.63 -7.46 2.87
N PHE A 91 -0.84 -8.32 3.52
CA PHE A 91 -0.69 -9.74 3.19
C PHE A 91 -1.75 -10.64 3.84
N TYR A 92 -2.38 -10.17 4.92
CA TYR A 92 -3.40 -10.93 5.66
C TYR A 92 -4.59 -11.31 4.78
N ILE A 93 -4.99 -10.43 3.86
CA ILE A 93 -6.05 -10.68 2.87
C ILE A 93 -5.72 -11.91 2.01
N THR A 94 -4.45 -12.09 1.64
CA THR A 94 -4.01 -13.24 0.85
C THR A 94 -4.05 -14.53 1.65
N THR A 95 -3.72 -14.49 2.95
CA THR A 95 -3.78 -15.69 3.81
C THR A 95 -5.21 -16.11 4.14
N ASP A 96 -6.17 -15.19 4.05
CA ASP A 96 -7.58 -15.49 4.30
C ASP A 96 -8.19 -16.37 3.19
N LEU A 97 -7.61 -16.39 1.99
CA LEU A 97 -7.94 -17.34 0.92
C LEU A 97 -7.80 -18.81 1.37
N LEU A 98 -6.91 -19.09 2.33
CA LEU A 98 -6.69 -20.43 2.88
C LEU A 98 -7.78 -20.84 3.89
N HIS A 99 -8.54 -19.89 4.41
CA HIS A 99 -9.61 -20.11 5.38
C HIS A 99 -11.01 -20.19 4.74
N LEU A 100 -11.08 -20.33 3.41
CA LEU A 100 -12.32 -20.54 2.68
C LEU A 100 -13.05 -21.79 3.17
N ARG A 101 -14.12 -21.57 3.94
CA ARG A 101 -15.06 -22.61 4.36
C ARG A 101 -16.32 -22.56 3.50
N PRO A 102 -16.89 -23.71 3.11
CA PRO A 102 -18.16 -23.75 2.40
C PRO A 102 -19.25 -23.09 3.26
N ARG A 103 -20.00 -22.15 2.67
CA ARG A 103 -21.15 -21.51 3.30
C ARG A 103 -22.41 -21.81 2.48
N PRO A 104 -23.52 -22.20 3.13
CA PRO A 104 -24.78 -22.44 2.41
C PRO A 104 -25.32 -21.11 1.84
N GLY A 105 -25.82 -21.14 0.60
CA GLY A 105 -26.51 -20.02 -0.04
C GLY A 105 -25.79 -19.35 -1.22
N ILE A 106 -24.47 -19.50 -1.36
CA ILE A 106 -23.69 -18.97 -2.50
C ILE A 106 -22.67 -20.01 -2.99
N PRO A 107 -22.45 -20.14 -4.32
CA PRO A 107 -21.40 -20.99 -4.84
C PRO A 107 -20.00 -20.59 -4.34
N GLN A 108 -19.21 -21.56 -3.91
CA GLN A 108 -17.87 -21.31 -3.34
C GLN A 108 -16.91 -20.61 -4.33
N TRP A 109 -17.09 -20.80 -5.64
CA TRP A 109 -16.30 -20.11 -6.66
C TRP A 109 -16.52 -18.58 -6.65
N TYR A 110 -17.71 -18.12 -6.23
CA TYR A 110 -17.99 -16.70 -6.13
C TYR A 110 -17.20 -16.05 -4.99
N ASP A 111 -17.23 -16.67 -3.81
CA ASP A 111 -16.46 -16.21 -2.65
C ASP A 111 -14.95 -16.26 -2.93
N LEU A 112 -14.48 -17.26 -3.70
CA LEU A 112 -13.09 -17.34 -4.20
C LEU A 112 -12.71 -16.15 -5.09
N VAL A 113 -13.52 -15.81 -6.09
CA VAL A 113 -13.26 -14.68 -7.00
C VAL A 113 -13.29 -13.35 -6.23
N LEU A 114 -14.24 -13.19 -5.29
CA LEU A 114 -14.32 -12.03 -4.42
C LEU A 114 -13.06 -11.87 -3.57
N LEU A 115 -12.68 -12.92 -2.82
CA LEU A 115 -11.48 -12.93 -1.99
C LEU A 115 -10.21 -12.68 -2.80
N PHE A 116 -10.09 -13.32 -3.97
CA PHE A 116 -8.94 -13.15 -4.85
C PHE A 116 -8.84 -11.70 -5.36
N SER A 117 -9.97 -11.08 -5.71
CA SER A 117 -10.02 -9.68 -6.14
C SER A 117 -9.53 -8.73 -5.02
N PHE A 118 -9.94 -8.97 -3.77
CA PHE A 118 -9.44 -8.22 -2.62
C PHE A 118 -7.95 -8.48 -2.35
N ALA A 119 -7.51 -9.74 -2.43
CA ALA A 119 -6.11 -10.13 -2.21
C ALA A 119 -5.19 -9.49 -3.26
N TRP A 120 -5.64 -9.41 -4.51
CA TRP A 120 -4.92 -8.75 -5.59
C TRP A 120 -4.72 -7.25 -5.30
N ASN A 121 -5.77 -6.57 -4.88
CA ASN A 121 -5.69 -5.15 -4.50
C ASN A 121 -4.77 -4.93 -3.29
N GLY A 122 -4.87 -5.78 -2.27
CA GLY A 122 -3.95 -5.78 -1.13
C GLY A 122 -2.50 -5.89 -1.59
N LEU A 123 -2.15 -6.94 -2.33
CA LEU A 123 -0.79 -7.16 -2.83
C LEU A 123 -0.24 -5.97 -3.63
N LEU A 124 -1.04 -5.36 -4.51
CA LEU A 124 -0.64 -4.18 -5.27
C LEU A 124 -0.35 -2.98 -4.36
N LEU A 125 -1.22 -2.70 -3.39
CA LEU A 125 -0.99 -1.64 -2.40
C LEU A 125 0.27 -1.91 -1.56
N GLY A 126 0.50 -3.17 -1.20
CA GLY A 126 1.68 -3.60 -0.46
C GLY A 126 2.97 -3.36 -1.23
N MET A 127 3.02 -3.76 -2.51
CA MET A 127 4.16 -3.50 -3.38
C MET A 127 4.43 -1.99 -3.55
N LEU A 128 3.38 -1.19 -3.74
CA LEU A 128 3.53 0.27 -3.85
C LEU A 128 4.07 0.89 -2.56
N ALA A 129 3.52 0.49 -1.40
CA ALA A 129 3.99 0.95 -0.11
C ALA A 129 5.46 0.58 0.14
N LEU A 130 5.89 -0.61 -0.28
CA LEU A 130 7.28 -1.06 -0.19
C LEU A 130 8.21 -0.19 -1.04
N ARG A 131 7.82 0.07 -2.29
CA ARG A 131 8.59 0.89 -3.22
C ARG A 131 8.72 2.34 -2.76
N ASP A 132 7.67 2.89 -2.16
CA ASP A 132 7.70 4.25 -1.63
C ASP A 132 8.59 4.37 -0.39
N MET A 133 8.59 3.35 0.47
CA MET A 133 9.48 3.29 1.63
C MET A 133 10.95 3.11 1.22
N GLU A 134 11.22 2.23 0.25
CA GLU A 134 12.55 2.00 -0.31
C GLU A 134 13.19 3.30 -0.82
N ARG A 135 12.42 4.09 -1.60
CA ARG A 135 12.85 5.40 -2.10
C ARG A 135 13.13 6.40 -0.97
N SER A 136 12.29 6.39 0.07
CA SER A 136 12.45 7.29 1.21
C SER A 136 13.69 6.93 2.04
N ALA A 137 13.95 5.63 2.22
CA ALA A 137 15.14 5.11 2.88
C ALA A 137 16.42 5.46 2.09
N MET A 138 16.41 5.26 0.77
CA MET A 138 17.53 5.67 -0.10
C MET A 138 17.79 7.18 -0.04
N ALA A 139 16.75 8.01 -0.07
CA ALA A 139 16.88 9.46 0.05
C ALA A 139 17.53 9.86 1.39
N ARG A 140 17.13 9.23 2.50
CA ARG A 140 17.75 9.44 3.82
C ARG A 140 19.22 9.00 3.85
N TRP A 141 19.55 7.89 3.18
CA TRP A 141 20.91 7.38 3.11
C TRP A 141 21.83 8.31 2.29
N GLY A 142 21.33 8.83 1.16
CA GLY A 142 22.03 9.83 0.35
C GLY A 142 22.28 11.14 1.10
N LEU A 143 21.29 11.63 1.87
CA LEU A 143 21.46 12.80 2.76
C LEU A 143 22.57 12.56 3.80
N ARG A 144 22.65 11.37 4.39
CA ARG A 144 23.69 11.01 5.36
C ARG A 144 25.08 10.95 4.74
N GLN A 145 25.23 10.40 3.54
CA GLN A 145 26.52 10.37 2.84
C GLN A 145 26.96 11.77 2.39
N GLY A 146 26.03 12.61 1.91
CA GLY A 146 26.31 14.01 1.57
C GLY A 146 26.79 14.83 2.77
N LEU A 147 26.16 14.64 3.93
CA LEU A 147 26.61 15.23 5.21
C LEU A 147 27.98 14.71 5.65
N PHE A 148 28.30 13.45 5.39
CA PHE A 148 29.62 12.89 5.70
C PHE A 148 30.71 13.43 4.78
N PHE A 149 30.40 13.68 3.51
CA PHE A 149 31.34 14.24 2.53
C PHE A 149 31.53 15.77 2.69
N SER A 150 30.52 16.49 3.18
CA SER A 150 30.61 17.93 3.46
C SER A 150 31.04 18.27 4.89
N ALA A 151 31.24 17.27 5.76
CA ALA A 151 31.89 17.46 7.05
C ALA A 151 33.35 17.87 6.78
N PRO A 152 33.73 19.14 7.04
CA PRO A 152 34.99 19.67 6.57
C PRO A 152 36.17 18.97 7.23
N SER A 153 37.25 18.86 6.46
CA SER A 153 38.64 18.69 6.93
C SER A 153 39.11 19.86 7.81
N THR A 154 38.33 20.26 8.82
CA THR A 154 38.79 21.15 9.89
C THR A 154 39.66 20.34 10.83
N GLY A 155 40.93 20.22 10.48
CA GLY A 155 41.93 19.57 11.32
C GLY A 155 43.25 19.35 10.59
N THR A 156 43.95 20.44 10.30
CA THR A 156 45.42 20.63 10.39
C THR A 156 45.72 22.10 10.18
#